data_AF-A0A926L9A2-F1
#
_entry.id   AF-A0A926L9A2-F1
#
_cell.length_a   1.000
_cell.length_b   1.000
_cell.length_c   1.000
_cell.angle_alpha   90.00
_cell.angle_beta   90.00
_cell.angle_gamma   90.00
#
_symmetry.space_group_name_H-M   'P 1'
#
loop_
_entity.id
_entity.type
_entity.pdbx_description
1 polymer ?
#
loop_
_entity_poly.entity_id
_entity_poly.type
_entity_poly.pdbx_seq_one_letter_code
_entity_poly.pdbx_strand_id
1 'polypeptide(L)'
;MLTSVPVGWLWLLAMASTALSSCTLGSWIPLRKFRIAYPVIMVVGGGVLLLVCRLNGIDVTGALVMYSCAHIGLTLGLLPQRQLFKEVLERWRRGEPTDHIKVPRRHQVFFGVCLIGVLLVGFALTR
;
A
#
# COMPACT_ATOMS: atom_id res chain seq x y z
N MET A 1 16.63 -13.90 -5.30
CA MET A 1 16.56 -14.27 -6.74
C MET A 1 16.22 -13.11 -7.70
N LEU A 2 15.52 -12.04 -7.25
CA LEU A 2 15.26 -10.83 -8.05
C LEU A 2 16.40 -9.80 -8.05
N THR A 3 17.50 -10.08 -7.34
CA THR A 3 18.70 -9.21 -7.26
C THR A 3 19.49 -9.14 -8.57
N SER A 4 19.25 -10.05 -9.51
CA SER A 4 19.81 -10.04 -10.87
C SER A 4 18.99 -9.17 -11.85
N VAL A 5 17.82 -8.68 -11.44
CA VAL A 5 16.97 -7.84 -12.29
C VAL A 5 17.54 -6.41 -12.29
N PRO A 6 17.64 -5.75 -13.46
CA PRO A 6 18.16 -4.39 -13.53
C PRO A 6 17.35 -3.46 -12.62
N VAL A 7 18.03 -2.67 -11.81
CA VAL A 7 17.44 -1.76 -10.82
C VAL A 7 16.36 -0.85 -11.45
N GLY A 8 16.51 -0.49 -12.72
CA GLY A 8 15.50 0.27 -13.47
C GLY A 8 14.14 -0.43 -13.60
N TRP A 9 14.10 -1.75 -13.78
CA TRP A 9 12.84 -2.50 -13.82
C TRP A 9 12.15 -2.56 -12.46
N LEU A 10 12.92 -2.60 -11.36
CA LEU A 10 12.37 -2.54 -10.02
C LEU A 10 11.78 -1.17 -9.69
N TRP A 11 12.41 -0.09 -10.17
CA TRP A 11 11.83 1.25 -10.09
C TRP A 11 10.53 1.36 -10.88
N LEU A 12 10.48 0.79 -12.08
CA LEU A 12 9.24 0.71 -12.85
C LEU A 12 8.17 -0.10 -12.14
N LEU A 13 8.51 -1.22 -11.51
CA LEU A 13 7.58 -2.02 -10.71
C LEU A 13 7.07 -1.24 -9.49
N ALA A 14 7.94 -0.52 -8.79
CA ALA A 14 7.58 0.35 -7.67
C ALA A 14 6.67 1.50 -8.10
N MET A 15 6.95 2.14 -9.23
CA MET A 15 6.11 3.20 -9.78
C MET A 15 4.77 2.64 -10.27
N ALA A 16 4.76 1.52 -10.98
CA ALA A 16 3.54 0.87 -11.47
C ALA A 16 2.65 0.40 -10.32
N SER A 17 3.22 -0.22 -9.28
CA SER A 17 2.47 -0.62 -8.07
C SER A 17 1.90 0.58 -7.32
N THR A 18 2.68 1.65 -7.15
CA THR A 18 2.21 2.90 -6.53
C THR A 18 1.10 3.55 -7.35
N ALA A 19 1.23 3.57 -8.69
CA ALA A 19 0.22 4.09 -9.60
C ALA A 19 -1.05 3.24 -9.57
N LEU A 20 -0.93 1.91 -9.59
CA LEU A 20 -2.07 0.99 -9.50
C LEU A 20 -2.79 1.15 -8.16
N SER A 21 -2.04 1.23 -7.06
CA SER A 21 -2.59 1.47 -5.72
C SER A 21 -3.30 2.82 -5.66
N SER A 22 -2.70 3.88 -6.22
CA SER A 22 -3.29 5.22 -6.25
C SER A 22 -4.53 5.29 -7.14
N CYS A 23 -4.55 4.61 -8.29
CA CYS A 23 -5.70 4.56 -9.20
C CYS A 23 -6.85 3.76 -8.59
N THR A 24 -6.56 2.59 -8.01
CA THR A 24 -7.57 1.75 -7.36
C THR A 24 -8.21 2.48 -6.19
N LEU A 25 -7.42 3.03 -5.27
CA LEU A 25 -7.95 3.81 -4.14
C LEU A 25 -8.59 5.14 -4.56
N GLY A 26 -8.04 5.81 -5.57
CA GLY A 26 -8.63 7.02 -6.16
C GLY A 26 -10.00 6.77 -6.81
N SER A 27 -10.24 5.57 -7.34
CA SER A 27 -11.56 5.16 -7.83
C SER A 27 -12.57 4.86 -6.71
N TRP A 28 -12.10 4.71 -5.46
CA TRP A 28 -12.96 4.39 -4.31
C TRP A 28 -13.32 5.63 -3.51
N ILE A 29 -12.40 6.60 -3.44
CA ILE A 29 -12.56 7.82 -2.65
C ILE A 29 -12.42 9.04 -3.57
N PRO A 30 -13.52 9.60 -4.11
CA PRO A 30 -13.52 10.80 -4.95
C PRO A 30 -13.21 12.11 -4.18
N LEU A 31 -12.27 12.08 -3.23
CA LEU A 31 -11.74 13.27 -2.57
C LEU A 31 -10.47 13.74 -3.27
N ARG A 32 -10.52 14.98 -3.80
CA ARG A 32 -9.38 15.61 -4.47
C ARG A 32 -8.13 15.68 -3.57
N LYS A 33 -8.32 15.95 -2.27
CA LYS A 33 -7.25 15.95 -1.26
C LYS A 33 -6.64 14.57 -1.05
N PHE A 34 -7.46 13.51 -1.00
CA PHE A 34 -6.98 12.14 -0.82
C PHE A 34 -6.14 11.69 -2.02
N ARG A 35 -6.55 12.06 -3.24
CA ARG A 35 -5.84 11.73 -4.48
C ARG A 35 -4.44 12.36 -4.57
N ILE A 36 -4.18 13.43 -3.82
CA ILE A 36 -2.87 14.10 -3.74
C ILE A 36 -2.09 13.62 -2.51
N ALA A 37 -2.75 13.52 -1.35
CA ALA A 37 -2.11 13.10 -0.11
C ALA A 37 -1.60 11.65 -0.19
N TYR A 38 -2.37 10.75 -0.81
CA TYR A 38 -2.03 9.33 -0.89
C TYR A 38 -0.71 9.05 -1.63
N PRO A 39 -0.47 9.52 -2.87
CA PRO A 39 0.81 9.30 -3.54
C PRO A 39 1.98 9.94 -2.79
N VAL A 40 1.77 11.09 -2.14
CA VAL A 40 2.81 11.74 -1.31
C VAL A 40 3.17 10.86 -0.11
N ILE A 41 2.18 10.36 0.63
CA ILE A 41 2.39 9.43 1.76
C ILE A 41 3.15 8.19 1.29
N MET A 42 2.82 7.67 0.11
CA MET A 42 3.48 6.49 -0.45
C MET A 42 4.93 6.76 -0.83
N VAL A 43 5.23 7.88 -1.50
CA VAL A 43 6.61 8.27 -1.82
C VAL A 43 7.43 8.48 -0.54
N VAL A 44 6.87 9.16 0.46
CA VAL A 44 7.52 9.35 1.76
C VAL A 44 7.75 8.01 2.45
N GLY A 45 6.75 7.12 2.47
CA GLY A 45 6.87 5.78 3.05
C GLY A 45 7.93 4.92 2.34
N GLY A 46 8.04 5.02 1.01
CA GLY A 46 9.10 4.36 0.25
C GLY A 46 10.48 4.90 0.55
N GLY A 47 10.62 6.21 0.70
CA GLY A 47 11.87 6.86 1.14
C GLY A 47 12.28 6.43 2.55
N VAL A 48 11.33 6.35 3.49
CA VAL A 48 11.58 5.85 4.86
C VAL A 48 12.01 4.38 4.82
N LEU A 49 11.34 3.54 4.03
CA LEU A 49 11.70 2.13 3.91
C LEU A 49 13.11 1.95 3.32
N LEU A 50 13.46 2.74 2.30
CA LEU A 50 14.82 2.75 1.74
C LEU A 50 15.86 3.13 2.80
N LEU A 51 15.58 4.15 3.60
CA LEU A 51 16.46 4.57 4.70
C LEU A 51 16.63 3.45 5.73
N VAL A 52 15.53 2.83 6.17
CA VAL A 52 15.56 1.72 7.13
C VAL A 52 16.33 0.53 6.56
N CYS A 53 16.09 0.14 5.31
CA CYS A 53 16.82 -0.94 4.65
C CYS A 53 18.33 -0.63 4.58
N ARG A 54 18.70 0.60 4.21
CA ARG A 54 20.10 1.04 4.18
C ARG A 54 20.77 0.97 5.55
N LEU A 55 20.07 1.38 6.62
CA LEU A 55 20.57 1.29 7.99
C LEU A 55 20.75 -0.16 8.46
N ASN A 56 20.00 -1.11 7.90
CA ASN A 56 20.10 -2.55 8.21
C ASN A 56 21.03 -3.31 7.24
N GLY A 57 21.78 -2.61 6.38
CA GLY A 57 22.69 -3.24 5.41
C GLY A 57 21.99 -3.96 4.25
N ILE A 58 20.69 -3.73 4.06
CA ILE A 58 19.91 -4.27 2.94
C ILE A 58 20.15 -3.39 1.71
N ASP A 59 20.46 -4.04 0.59
CA ASP A 59 20.68 -3.37 -0.68
C ASP A 59 19.41 -2.71 -1.24
N VAL A 60 19.58 -1.68 -2.07
CA VAL A 60 18.49 -0.90 -2.68
C VAL A 60 17.51 -1.81 -3.42
N THR A 61 18.06 -2.80 -4.11
CA THR A 61 17.35 -3.84 -4.83
C THR A 61 16.35 -4.58 -3.93
N GLY A 62 16.77 -4.94 -2.71
CA GLY A 62 15.92 -5.59 -1.73
C GLY A 62 14.85 -4.65 -1.16
N ALA A 63 15.22 -3.41 -0.89
CA ALA A 63 14.29 -2.40 -0.40
C ALA A 63 13.16 -2.11 -1.41
N LEU A 64 13.46 -2.04 -2.71
CA LEU A 64 12.44 -1.86 -3.75
C LEU A 64 11.50 -3.07 -3.85
N VAL A 65 12.01 -4.30 -3.74
CA VAL A 65 11.17 -5.50 -3.74
C VAL A 65 10.22 -5.49 -2.54
N MET A 66 10.74 -5.19 -1.34
CA MET A 66 9.92 -5.06 -0.14
C MET A 66 8.87 -3.95 -0.28
N TYR A 67 9.23 -2.82 -0.86
CA TYR A 67 8.32 -1.70 -1.12
C TYR A 67 7.18 -2.09 -2.08
N SER A 68 7.50 -2.72 -3.22
CA SER A 68 6.49 -3.19 -4.17
C SER A 68 5.57 -4.24 -3.56
N CYS A 69 6.12 -5.17 -2.79
CA CYS A 69 5.37 -6.18 -2.05
C CYS A 69 4.42 -5.53 -1.03
N ALA A 70 4.89 -4.57 -0.24
CA ALA A 70 4.06 -3.83 0.70
C ALA A 70 2.87 -3.14 0.01
N HIS A 71 3.09 -2.54 -1.17
CA HIS A 71 2.03 -1.92 -1.98
C HIS A 71 0.98 -2.92 -2.47
N ILE A 72 1.43 -4.09 -2.95
CA ILE A 72 0.52 -5.15 -3.40
C ILE A 72 -0.30 -5.67 -2.22
N GLY A 73 0.34 -5.98 -1.10
CA GLY A 73 -0.33 -6.45 0.12
C GLY A 73 -1.32 -5.43 0.67
N LEU A 74 -0.96 -4.14 0.67
CA LEU A 74 -1.82 -3.06 1.11
C LEU A 74 -3.04 -2.89 0.20
N THR A 75 -2.83 -2.93 -1.13
CA THR A 75 -3.92 -2.80 -2.11
C THR A 75 -4.87 -4.00 -2.04
N LEU A 76 -4.34 -5.22 -1.94
CA LEU A 76 -5.13 -6.44 -1.77
C LEU A 76 -5.91 -6.45 -0.46
N GLY A 77 -5.27 -6.06 0.64
CA GLY A 77 -5.89 -6.03 1.96
C GLY A 77 -7.00 -4.97 2.07
N LEU A 78 -6.90 -3.87 1.32
CA LEU A 78 -7.88 -2.79 1.32
C LEU A 78 -9.08 -3.05 0.40
N LEU A 79 -8.98 -3.96 -0.58
CA LEU A 79 -10.08 -4.33 -1.47
C LEU A 79 -11.42 -4.60 -0.77
N PRO A 80 -11.49 -5.46 0.26
CA PRO A 80 -12.77 -5.75 0.91
C PRO A 80 -13.31 -4.53 1.68
N GLN A 81 -12.48 -3.58 2.08
CA GLN A 81 -12.92 -2.34 2.74
C GLN A 81 -13.47 -1.27 1.77
N ARG A 82 -13.45 -1.52 0.45
CA ARG A 82 -13.92 -0.57 -0.57
C ARG A 82 -15.32 -0.04 -0.30
N GLN A 83 -16.26 -0.90 0.09
CA GLN A 83 -17.65 -0.49 0.32
C GLN A 83 -17.78 0.39 1.56
N LEU A 84 -17.02 0.08 2.63
CA LEU A 84 -16.97 0.90 3.84
C LEU A 84 -16.43 2.30 3.55
N PHE A 85 -15.40 2.44 2.72
CA PHE A 85 -14.88 3.75 2.34
C PHE A 85 -15.92 4.59 1.58
N LYS A 86 -16.70 3.97 0.69
CA LYS A 86 -17.78 4.67 -0.01
C LYS A 86 -18.89 5.10 0.94
N GLU A 87 -19.30 4.21 1.83
CA GLU A 87 -20.36 4.48 2.81
C GLU A 87 -19.95 5.59 3.80
N VAL A 88 -18.73 5.53 4.32
CA VAL A 88 -18.12 6.59 5.13
C VAL A 88 -18.16 7.92 4.37
N LEU A 89 -17.74 7.92 3.10
CA LEU A 89 -17.67 9.15 2.32
C LEU A 89 -19.05 9.75 2.01
N GLU A 90 -20.03 8.91 1.68
CA GLU A 90 -21.41 9.34 1.43
C GLU A 90 -22.01 9.97 2.70
N ARG A 91 -21.80 9.36 3.87
CA ARG A 91 -22.25 9.91 5.15
C ARG A 91 -21.52 11.20 5.53
N TRP A 92 -20.22 11.26 5.29
CA TRP A 92 -19.44 12.49 5.50
C TRP A 92 -19.94 13.64 4.62
N ARG A 93 -20.29 13.36 3.36
CA ARG A 93 -20.90 14.34 2.45
C ARG A 93 -22.28 14.80 2.90
N ARG A 94 -23.03 13.97 3.63
CA ARG A 94 -24.31 14.31 4.26
C ARG A 94 -24.17 14.99 5.62
N GLY A 95 -22.94 15.10 6.15
CA GLY A 95 -22.69 15.64 7.48
C GLY A 95 -23.09 14.69 8.63
N GLU A 96 -23.29 13.40 8.35
CA GLU A 96 -23.68 12.42 9.35
C GLU A 96 -22.46 11.93 10.17
N PRO A 97 -22.61 11.74 11.49
CA PRO A 97 -21.53 11.24 12.34
C PRO A 97 -21.14 9.82 11.94
N THR A 98 -19.84 9.55 11.86
CA THR A 98 -19.29 8.28 11.35
C THR A 98 -18.86 7.32 12.46
N ASP A 99 -19.00 7.69 13.73
CA ASP A 99 -18.41 7.01 14.89
C ASP A 99 -18.95 5.59 15.14
N HIS A 100 -20.12 5.27 14.59
CA HIS A 100 -20.74 3.96 14.71
C HIS A 100 -20.26 2.96 13.63
N ILE A 101 -19.56 3.42 12.60
CA ILE A 101 -19.04 2.55 11.54
C ILE A 101 -17.79 1.83 12.07
N LYS A 102 -17.99 0.60 12.56
CA LYS A 102 -16.89 -0.27 12.97
C LYS A 102 -16.39 -1.07 11.79
N VAL A 103 -15.08 -1.05 11.57
CA VAL A 103 -14.45 -1.94 10.59
C VAL A 103 -14.66 -3.40 11.04
N PRO A 104 -15.23 -4.28 10.20
CA PRO A 104 -15.46 -5.66 10.60
C PRO A 104 -14.12 -6.37 10.83
N ARG A 105 -13.98 -7.08 11.95
CA ARG A 105 -12.72 -7.79 12.31
C ARG A 105 -12.19 -8.69 11.20
N ARG A 106 -13.06 -9.31 10.41
CA ARG A 106 -12.67 -10.13 9.25
C ARG A 106 -11.85 -9.36 8.20
N HIS A 107 -12.18 -8.08 7.99
CA HIS A 107 -11.46 -7.21 7.05
C HIS A 107 -10.08 -6.84 7.60
N GLN A 108 -9.98 -6.58 8.90
CA GLN A 108 -8.70 -6.30 9.57
C GLN A 108 -7.77 -7.52 9.55
N VAL A 109 -8.32 -8.71 9.82
CA VAL A 109 -7.57 -9.96 9.75
C VAL A 109 -7.11 -10.24 8.33
N PHE A 110 -7.99 -10.06 7.33
CA PHE A 110 -7.62 -10.22 5.92
C PHE A 110 -6.53 -9.24 5.49
N PHE A 111 -6.63 -7.96 5.89
CA PHE A 111 -5.60 -6.97 5.65
C PHE A 111 -4.26 -7.38 6.29
N GLY A 112 -4.28 -7.82 7.55
CA GLY A 112 -3.09 -8.29 8.25
C GLY A 112 -2.44 -9.49 7.55
N VAL A 113 -3.23 -10.50 7.16
CA VAL A 113 -2.75 -11.70 6.46
C VAL A 113 -2.15 -11.34 5.10
N CYS A 114 -2.79 -10.48 4.31
CA CYS A 114 -2.25 -10.03 3.03
C CYS A 114 -0.96 -9.23 3.20
N LEU A 115 -0.93 -8.30 4.15
CA LEU A 115 0.26 -7.46 4.37
C LEU A 115 1.44 -8.31 4.86
N ILE A 116 1.24 -9.14 5.89
CA ILE A 116 2.28 -9.99 6.46
C ILE A 116 2.72 -11.05 5.45
N GLY A 117 1.78 -11.71 4.78
CA GLY A 117 2.07 -12.75 3.80
C GLY A 117 2.92 -12.22 2.65
N VAL A 118 2.55 -11.06 2.09
CA VAL A 118 3.28 -10.47 0.96
C VAL A 118 4.62 -9.87 1.42
N LEU A 119 4.73 -9.36 2.65
CA LEU A 119 6.03 -8.97 3.23
C LEU A 119 6.96 -10.16 3.44
N LEU A 120 6.45 -11.30 3.91
CA LEU A 120 7.23 -12.54 4.06
C LEU A 120 7.70 -13.05 2.69
N VAL A 121 6.84 -13.00 1.67
CA VAL A 121 7.21 -13.33 0.29
C VAL A 121 8.28 -12.36 -0.23
N GLY A 122 8.12 -11.07 0.01
CA GLY A 122 9.13 -10.05 -0.35
C GLY A 122 10.47 -10.34 0.32
N PHE A 123 10.47 -10.64 1.62
CA PHE A 123 11.68 -11.01 2.36
C PHE A 123 12.33 -12.29 1.81
N ALA A 124 11.53 -13.33 1.53
CA ALA A 124 12.01 -14.56 0.92
C ALA A 124 12.61 -14.32 -0.48
N LEU A 125 12.06 -13.39 -1.26
CA LEU A 125 12.58 -13.03 -2.59
C LEU A 125 13.90 -12.24 -2.54
N THR A 126 14.15 -11.55 -1.42
CA THR A 126 15.38 -10.78 -1.16
C THR A 126 16.53 -11.61 -0.59
N ARG A 127 16.25 -12.78 -0.02
CA ARG A 127 17.28 -13.79 0.28
C ARG A 127 17.52 -14.73 -0.91
#